data_AF-A0A8T3NJV4-F1
#
_entry.id   AF-A0A8T3NJV4-F1
#
_cell.length_a   1.000
_cell.length_b   1.000
_cell.length_c   1.000
_cell.angle_alpha   90.00
_cell.angle_beta   90.00
_cell.angle_gamma   90.00
#
_symmetry.space_group_name_H-M   'P 1'
#
loop_
_entity.id
_entity.type
_entity.pdbx_description
1 polymer ?
#
loop_
_entity_poly.entity_id
_entity_poly.type
_entity_poly.pdbx_seq_one_letter_code
_entity_poly.pdbx_strand_id
1 'polypeptide(L)'
;MNERPRIGFIGAGLIANRHLGDLLGFDDVRVVAIADPQLERAEALAERCGGKAYPNPEDMLDREHLDAVYICVPPFAHGRPEAAVLDRGLPFFVEKPLAADLATAETVAARVAAAGIVTATGYHWRYLDITERAQALLADNPAHLALGYWLDSTPPPEWWAISTKSGGQMVEQTTHIFDLARVLVG
;
A
#
# COMPACT_ATOMS: atom_id res chain seq x y z
N MET A 1 -2.68 -6.51 -28.85
CA MET A 1 -2.25 -5.51 -27.86
C MET A 1 -3.08 -5.80 -26.63
N ASN A 2 -2.46 -6.24 -25.52
CA ASN A 2 -3.20 -6.35 -24.27
C ASN A 2 -3.65 -4.96 -23.86
N GLU A 3 -4.89 -4.87 -23.39
CA GLU A 3 -5.47 -3.62 -22.91
C GLU A 3 -4.67 -3.15 -21.68
N ARG A 4 -4.38 -1.85 -21.58
CA ARG A 4 -3.61 -1.29 -20.45
C ARG A 4 -4.45 -1.41 -19.17
N PRO A 5 -3.94 -2.02 -18.09
CA PRO A 5 -4.68 -2.14 -16.84
C PRO A 5 -5.15 -0.79 -16.32
N ARG A 6 -6.43 -0.74 -15.94
CA ARG A 6 -7.14 0.42 -15.40
C ARG A 6 -7.04 0.39 -13.87
N ILE A 7 -6.28 1.31 -13.31
CA ILE A 7 -5.97 1.36 -11.88
C ILE A 7 -6.84 2.40 -11.18
N GLY A 8 -7.43 2.00 -10.06
CA GLY A 8 -8.08 2.91 -9.11
C GLY A 8 -7.20 3.17 -7.88
N PHE A 9 -7.32 4.34 -7.26
CA PHE A 9 -6.66 4.67 -6.00
C PHE A 9 -7.69 4.91 -4.90
N ILE A 10 -7.44 4.35 -3.71
CA ILE A 10 -8.14 4.68 -2.48
C ILE A 10 -7.15 5.39 -1.55
N GLY A 11 -7.40 6.67 -1.28
CA GLY A 11 -6.50 7.59 -0.61
C GLY A 11 -5.74 8.46 -1.62
N ALA A 12 -5.69 9.76 -1.33
CA ALA A 12 -5.02 10.80 -2.13
C ALA A 12 -3.92 11.52 -1.33
N GLY A 13 -3.34 10.84 -0.34
CA GLY A 13 -2.26 11.36 0.51
C GLY A 13 -0.88 11.39 -0.16
N LEU A 14 0.15 11.70 0.62
CA LEU A 14 1.52 11.86 0.14
C LEU A 14 2.05 10.61 -0.60
N ILE A 15 1.79 9.42 -0.07
CA ILE A 15 2.27 8.18 -0.68
C ILE A 15 1.50 7.84 -1.96
N ALA A 16 0.18 8.06 -1.99
CA ALA A 16 -0.62 7.94 -3.21
C ALA A 16 -0.09 8.86 -4.34
N ASN A 17 0.32 10.10 -4.00
CA ASN A 17 0.92 11.03 -4.95
C ASN A 17 2.23 10.51 -5.56
N ARG A 18 3.06 9.83 -4.76
CA ARG A 18 4.33 9.24 -5.21
C ARG A 18 4.05 8.09 -6.17
N HIS A 19 3.23 7.12 -5.76
CA HIS A 19 2.83 6.00 -6.62
C HIS A 19 2.19 6.46 -7.91
N LEU A 20 1.30 7.46 -7.86
CA LEU A 20 0.73 8.04 -9.07
C LEU A 20 1.80 8.64 -9.99
N GLY A 21 2.78 9.36 -9.42
CA GLY A 21 3.90 9.90 -10.18
C GLY A 21 4.70 8.81 -10.91
N ASP A 22 5.00 7.72 -10.21
CA ASP A 22 5.72 6.59 -10.79
C ASP A 22 4.89 5.89 -11.87
N LEU A 23 3.60 5.62 -11.61
CA LEU A 23 2.70 4.98 -12.57
C LEU A 23 2.47 5.81 -13.85
N LEU A 24 2.50 7.14 -13.77
CA LEU A 24 2.41 8.01 -14.95
C LEU A 24 3.64 7.92 -15.86
N GLY A 25 4.76 7.37 -15.37
CA GLY A 25 5.94 7.07 -16.17
C GLY A 25 5.87 5.75 -16.94
N PHE A 26 4.83 4.94 -16.72
CA PHE A 26 4.65 3.66 -17.40
C PHE A 26 3.63 3.77 -18.54
N ASP A 27 4.03 3.39 -19.75
CA ASP A 27 3.18 3.47 -20.95
C ASP A 27 2.10 2.37 -21.01
N ASP A 28 2.24 1.33 -20.19
CA ASP A 28 1.42 0.12 -20.20
C ASP A 28 0.32 0.09 -19.12
N VAL A 29 0.15 1.17 -18.35
CA VAL A 29 -0.88 1.31 -17.31
C VAL A 29 -1.70 2.58 -17.46
N ARG A 30 -2.92 2.61 -16.92
CA ARG A 30 -3.73 3.84 -16.84
C ARG A 30 -4.40 3.97 -15.48
N VAL A 31 -4.10 5.05 -14.76
CA VAL A 31 -4.89 5.44 -13.59
C VAL A 31 -6.16 6.13 -14.06
N VAL A 32 -7.33 5.65 -13.65
CA VAL A 32 -8.64 6.13 -14.16
C VAL A 32 -9.54 6.72 -13.08
N ALA A 33 -9.29 6.42 -11.80
CA ALA A 33 -10.14 6.87 -10.72
C ALA A 33 -9.40 6.98 -9.39
N ILE A 34 -9.82 7.94 -8.56
CA ILE A 34 -9.23 8.22 -7.25
C ILE A 34 -10.36 8.50 -6.25
N ALA A 35 -10.35 7.82 -5.12
CA ALA A 35 -11.30 8.02 -4.03
C ALA A 35 -10.60 8.55 -2.78
N ASP A 36 -11.09 9.64 -2.20
CA ASP A 36 -10.64 10.16 -0.90
C ASP A 36 -11.79 10.91 -0.21
N PRO A 37 -11.98 10.77 1.11
CA PRO A 37 -13.01 11.51 1.84
C PRO A 37 -12.80 13.03 1.82
N GLN A 38 -11.58 13.52 1.58
CA GLN A 38 -11.33 14.91 1.18
C GLN A 38 -11.36 14.99 -0.36
N LEU A 39 -12.53 15.26 -0.92
CA LEU A 39 -12.77 15.22 -2.36
C LEU A 39 -11.80 16.10 -3.15
N GLU A 40 -11.43 17.27 -2.62
CA GLU A 40 -10.51 18.20 -3.28
C GLU A 40 -9.12 17.57 -3.51
N ARG A 41 -8.68 16.68 -2.61
CA ARG A 41 -7.43 15.93 -2.80
C ARG A 41 -7.56 14.90 -3.91
N ALA A 42 -8.68 14.18 -3.97
CA ALA A 42 -8.94 13.23 -5.04
C ALA A 42 -9.03 13.93 -6.40
N GLU A 43 -9.70 15.08 -6.48
CA GLU A 43 -9.79 15.92 -7.69
C GLU A 43 -8.40 16.35 -8.18
N ALA A 44 -7.56 16.87 -7.29
CA ALA A 44 -6.21 17.31 -7.64
C ALA A 44 -5.33 16.19 -8.22
N LEU A 45 -5.43 14.96 -7.71
CA LEU A 45 -4.68 13.83 -8.28
C LEU A 45 -5.34 13.30 -9.56
N ALA A 46 -6.68 13.28 -9.62
CA ALA A 46 -7.41 12.79 -10.78
C ALA A 46 -7.15 13.66 -12.02
N GLU A 47 -6.99 14.97 -11.83
CA GLU A 47 -6.61 15.90 -12.91
C GLU A 47 -5.26 15.51 -13.52
N ARG A 48 -4.27 15.13 -12.70
CA ARG A 48 -2.92 14.74 -13.16
C ARG A 48 -2.91 13.50 -14.06
N CYS A 49 -3.88 12.60 -13.90
CA CYS A 49 -3.97 11.37 -14.70
C CYS A 49 -5.14 11.33 -15.69
N GLY A 50 -5.95 12.40 -15.76
CA GLY A 50 -7.18 12.42 -16.56
C GLY A 50 -8.22 11.39 -16.08
N GLY A 51 -8.21 11.10 -14.78
CA GLY A 51 -9.15 10.20 -14.11
C GLY A 51 -10.36 10.94 -13.53
N LYS A 52 -11.19 10.21 -12.77
CA LYS A 52 -12.33 10.77 -12.02
C LYS A 52 -12.10 10.71 -10.51
N ALA A 53 -12.59 11.71 -9.80
CA ALA A 53 -12.55 11.77 -8.35
C ALA A 53 -13.86 11.27 -7.74
N TYR A 54 -13.75 10.60 -6.60
CA TYR A 54 -14.87 10.04 -5.84
C TYR A 54 -14.73 10.35 -4.34
N PRO A 55 -15.83 10.61 -3.63
CA PRO A 55 -15.78 10.90 -2.19
C PRO A 55 -15.64 9.64 -1.32
N ASN A 56 -15.87 8.46 -1.87
CA ASN A 56 -15.73 7.18 -1.18
C ASN A 56 -15.31 6.05 -2.13
N PRO A 57 -14.67 4.99 -1.62
CA PRO A 57 -14.25 3.84 -2.42
C PRO A 57 -15.41 3.10 -3.10
N GLU A 58 -16.54 2.93 -2.41
CA GLU A 58 -17.66 2.13 -2.91
C GLU A 58 -18.23 2.70 -4.21
N ASP A 59 -18.49 4.02 -4.27
CA ASP A 59 -18.95 4.70 -5.48
C ASP A 59 -17.97 4.57 -6.64
N MET A 60 -16.67 4.68 -6.36
CA MET A 60 -15.62 4.50 -7.38
C MET A 60 -15.66 3.08 -7.93
N LEU A 61 -15.66 2.09 -7.03
CA LEU A 61 -15.59 0.69 -7.38
C LEU A 61 -16.84 0.18 -8.11
N ASP A 62 -18.00 0.82 -7.90
CA ASP A 62 -19.26 0.47 -8.57
C ASP A 62 -19.43 1.14 -9.95
N ARG A 63 -18.79 2.29 -10.16
CA ARG A 63 -18.96 3.10 -11.38
C ARG A 63 -17.85 2.93 -12.40
N GLU A 64 -16.69 2.43 -11.98
CA GLU A 64 -15.52 2.29 -12.83
C GLU A 64 -15.19 0.83 -13.10
N HIS A 65 -14.80 0.54 -14.34
CA HIS A 65 -14.18 -0.74 -14.67
C HIS A 65 -12.69 -0.66 -14.31
N LEU A 66 -12.29 -1.34 -13.23
CA LEU A 66 -10.92 -1.36 -12.73
C LEU A 66 -10.35 -2.78 -12.83
N ASP A 67 -9.07 -2.89 -13.18
CA ASP A 67 -8.34 -4.14 -13.23
C ASP A 67 -7.54 -4.39 -11.93
N ALA A 68 -7.17 -3.31 -11.23
CA ALA A 68 -6.56 -3.38 -9.90
C ALA A 68 -6.74 -2.06 -9.12
N VAL A 69 -6.49 -2.11 -7.81
CA VAL A 69 -6.63 -0.97 -6.90
C VAL A 69 -5.35 -0.75 -6.08
N TYR A 70 -4.95 0.51 -5.91
CA TYR A 70 -3.94 0.94 -4.94
C TYR A 70 -4.65 1.48 -3.70
N ILE A 71 -4.39 0.88 -2.55
CA ILE A 71 -4.94 1.29 -1.25
C ILE A 71 -3.84 2.00 -0.47
N CYS A 72 -3.94 3.32 -0.38
CA CYS A 72 -2.96 4.22 0.22
C CYS A 72 -3.61 5.08 1.31
N VAL A 73 -4.20 4.41 2.30
CA VAL A 73 -4.90 5.03 3.43
C VAL A 73 -4.01 5.05 4.68
N PRO A 74 -4.28 5.91 5.69
CA PRO A 74 -3.56 5.84 6.96
C PRO A 74 -3.91 4.56 7.75
N PRO A 75 -3.07 4.14 8.73
CA PRO A 75 -3.17 2.83 9.40
C PRO A 75 -4.53 2.56 10.04
N PHE A 76 -5.15 3.58 10.64
CA PHE A 76 -6.47 3.49 11.29
C PHE A 76 -7.65 3.36 10.31
N ALA A 77 -7.43 3.56 9.01
CA ALA A 77 -8.46 3.54 7.99
C ALA A 77 -8.47 2.23 7.17
N HIS A 78 -7.52 1.33 7.40
CA HIS A 78 -7.53 -0.02 6.83
C HIS A 78 -8.70 -0.85 7.38
N GLY A 79 -8.99 -1.97 6.71
CA GLY A 79 -10.08 -2.88 7.00
C GLY A 79 -11.25 -2.68 6.04
N ARG A 80 -11.88 -1.50 6.08
CA ARG A 80 -13.05 -1.21 5.22
C ARG A 80 -12.68 -1.04 3.74
N PRO A 81 -11.64 -0.30 3.35
CA PRO A 81 -11.22 -0.20 1.96
C PRO A 81 -10.88 -1.55 1.33
N GLU A 82 -10.08 -2.37 2.01
CA GLU A 82 -9.70 -3.72 1.57
C GLU A 82 -10.92 -4.61 1.45
N ALA A 83 -11.84 -4.54 2.42
CA ALA A 83 -13.08 -5.27 2.37
C ALA A 83 -13.89 -4.95 1.11
N ALA A 84 -14.05 -3.67 0.78
CA ALA A 84 -14.79 -3.23 -0.40
C ALA A 84 -14.15 -3.70 -1.71
N VAL A 85 -12.82 -3.71 -1.78
CA VAL A 85 -12.07 -4.20 -2.95
C VAL A 85 -12.17 -5.74 -3.07
N LEU A 86 -12.04 -6.46 -1.94
CA LEU A 86 -12.18 -7.91 -1.86
C LEU A 86 -13.58 -8.39 -2.24
N ASP A 87 -14.62 -7.66 -1.84
CA ASP A 87 -16.02 -7.96 -2.19
C ASP A 87 -16.27 -7.95 -3.70
N ARG A 88 -15.42 -7.23 -4.46
CA ARG A 88 -15.47 -7.15 -5.93
C ARG A 88 -14.44 -8.05 -6.61
N GLY A 89 -13.65 -8.81 -5.85
CA GLY A 89 -12.65 -9.73 -6.38
C GLY A 89 -11.51 -9.05 -7.14
N LEU A 90 -11.25 -7.78 -6.85
CA LEU A 90 -10.24 -6.99 -7.57
C LEU A 90 -8.84 -7.18 -6.96
N PRO A 91 -7.81 -7.49 -7.77
CA PRO A 91 -6.42 -7.43 -7.32
C PRO A 91 -6.08 -6.07 -6.70
N PHE A 92 -5.22 -6.06 -5.68
CA PHE A 92 -4.81 -4.79 -5.09
C PHE A 92 -3.40 -4.76 -4.52
N PHE A 93 -2.84 -3.57 -4.59
CA PHE A 93 -1.66 -3.17 -3.84
C PHE A 93 -2.10 -2.38 -2.61
N VAL A 94 -1.60 -2.72 -1.42
CA VAL A 94 -1.89 -2.01 -0.18
C VAL A 94 -0.61 -1.44 0.41
N GLU A 95 -0.63 -0.16 0.75
CA GLU A 95 0.49 0.46 1.45
C GLU A 95 0.63 -0.06 2.87
N LYS A 96 1.87 -0.04 3.36
CA LYS A 96 2.17 -0.36 4.75
C LYS A 96 1.94 0.88 5.62
N PRO A 97 1.62 0.70 6.92
CA PRO A 97 1.34 -0.56 7.59
C PRO A 97 -0.08 -1.07 7.33
N LEU A 98 -0.28 -2.39 7.41
CA LEU A 98 -1.53 -3.05 7.02
C LEU A 98 -2.74 -2.71 7.92
N ALA A 99 -2.51 -2.26 9.16
CA ALA A 99 -3.53 -1.76 10.08
C ALA A 99 -2.87 -1.10 11.30
N ALA A 100 -3.65 -0.35 12.08
CA ALA A 100 -3.24 0.16 13.39
C ALA A 100 -3.28 -0.90 14.51
N ASP A 101 -4.00 -2.01 14.31
CA ASP A 101 -4.17 -3.08 15.28
C ASP A 101 -4.12 -4.48 14.62
N LEU A 102 -3.77 -5.48 15.41
CA LEU A 102 -3.59 -6.86 14.93
C LEU A 102 -4.91 -7.50 14.46
N ALA A 103 -6.03 -7.23 15.13
CA ALA A 103 -7.30 -7.89 14.82
C ALA A 103 -7.82 -7.47 13.43
N THR A 104 -7.66 -6.18 13.08
CA THR A 104 -7.97 -5.68 11.74
C THR A 104 -7.06 -6.33 10.69
N ALA A 105 -5.75 -6.40 10.94
CA ALA A 105 -4.80 -7.04 10.02
C ALA A 105 -5.11 -8.53 9.80
N GLU A 106 -5.38 -9.29 10.86
CA GLU A 106 -5.73 -10.72 10.79
C GLU A 106 -7.04 -10.95 10.03
N THR A 107 -8.03 -10.10 10.25
CA THR A 107 -9.32 -10.16 9.54
C THR A 107 -9.13 -9.96 8.05
N VAL A 108 -8.39 -8.94 7.63
CA VAL A 108 -8.10 -8.68 6.21
C VAL A 108 -7.27 -9.82 5.61
N ALA A 109 -6.23 -10.29 6.31
CA ALA A 109 -5.38 -11.37 5.85
C ALA A 109 -6.15 -12.68 5.62
N ALA A 110 -7.08 -13.03 6.52
CA ALA A 110 -7.95 -14.20 6.35
C ALA A 110 -8.83 -14.08 5.10
N ARG A 111 -9.36 -12.88 4.82
CA ARG A 111 -10.16 -12.63 3.62
C ARG A 111 -9.33 -12.69 2.34
N VAL A 112 -8.12 -12.13 2.34
CA VAL A 112 -7.19 -12.22 1.20
C VAL A 112 -6.86 -13.68 0.91
N ALA A 113 -6.54 -14.47 1.93
CA ALA A 113 -6.24 -15.89 1.79
C ALA A 113 -7.42 -16.68 1.21
N ALA A 114 -8.66 -16.34 1.58
CA ALA A 114 -9.86 -16.97 1.05
C ALA A 114 -10.21 -16.53 -0.39
N ALA A 115 -9.89 -15.29 -0.77
CA ALA A 115 -10.24 -14.74 -2.08
C ALA A 115 -9.39 -15.31 -3.22
N GLY A 116 -8.12 -15.66 -2.94
CA GLY A 116 -7.22 -16.22 -3.95
C GLY A 116 -6.87 -15.25 -5.09
N ILE A 117 -6.99 -13.95 -4.84
CA ILE A 117 -6.65 -12.88 -5.80
C ILE A 117 -5.21 -12.40 -5.64
N VAL A 118 -4.66 -11.77 -6.67
CA VAL A 118 -3.32 -11.18 -6.60
C VAL A 118 -3.35 -9.97 -5.66
N THR A 119 -2.51 -10.01 -4.63
CA THR A 119 -2.31 -8.89 -3.70
C THR A 119 -0.83 -8.64 -3.45
N ALA A 120 -0.46 -7.37 -3.21
CA ALA A 120 0.89 -7.01 -2.80
C ALA A 120 0.86 -5.95 -1.69
N THR A 121 1.89 -5.93 -0.85
CA THR A 121 2.06 -4.93 0.21
C THR A 121 3.26 -4.03 -0.09
N GLY A 122 3.15 -2.75 0.22
CA GLY A 122 4.13 -1.68 -0.04
C GLY A 122 5.46 -1.75 0.74
N TYR A 123 5.98 -2.93 1.00
CA TYR A 123 7.33 -3.10 1.56
C TYR A 123 8.42 -2.95 0.50
N HIS A 124 8.60 -1.76 -0.04
CA HIS A 124 9.49 -1.53 -1.20
C HIS A 124 10.96 -1.96 -1.00
N TRP A 125 11.48 -2.05 0.23
CA TRP A 125 12.86 -2.42 0.53
C TRP A 125 13.24 -3.82 0.06
N ARG A 126 12.28 -4.74 -0.01
CA ARG A 126 12.54 -6.10 -0.51
C ARG A 126 12.78 -6.15 -2.02
N TYR A 127 12.40 -5.09 -2.74
CA TYR A 127 12.53 -5.00 -4.19
C TYR A 127 13.70 -4.11 -4.63
N LEU A 128 14.54 -3.67 -3.69
CA LEU A 128 15.78 -2.96 -4.02
C LEU A 128 16.79 -3.96 -4.61
N ASP A 129 17.54 -3.51 -5.61
CA ASP A 129 18.65 -4.23 -6.23
C ASP A 129 19.71 -4.67 -5.20
N ILE A 130 19.97 -3.83 -4.20
CA ILE A 130 20.87 -4.14 -3.09
C ILE A 130 20.35 -5.30 -2.21
N THR A 131 19.03 -5.50 -2.12
CA THR A 131 18.43 -6.57 -1.34
C THR A 131 18.60 -7.91 -2.06
N GLU A 132 18.37 -7.96 -3.37
CA GLU A 132 18.67 -9.15 -4.19
C GLU A 132 20.15 -9.53 -4.09
N ARG A 133 21.04 -8.52 -4.18
CA ARG A 133 22.49 -8.74 -4.02
C ARG A 133 22.84 -9.28 -2.64
N ALA A 134 22.22 -8.78 -1.58
CA ALA A 134 22.43 -9.26 -0.22
C ALA A 134 21.96 -10.71 -0.05
N GLN A 135 20.80 -11.09 -0.59
CA GLN A 135 20.32 -12.48 -0.57
C GLN A 135 21.31 -13.43 -1.26
N ALA A 136 21.84 -13.04 -2.42
CA ALA A 136 22.83 -13.84 -3.14
C ALA A 136 24.13 -14.06 -2.32
N LEU A 137 24.57 -13.06 -1.56
CA LEU A 137 25.75 -13.19 -0.69
C LEU A 137 25.48 -14.05 0.56
N LEU A 138 24.27 -13.98 1.11
CA LEU A 138 23.86 -14.72 2.30
C LEU A 138 23.51 -16.18 2.00
N ALA A 139 23.23 -16.53 0.74
CA ALA A 139 22.90 -17.90 0.34
C ALA A 139 24.02 -18.90 0.67
N ASP A 140 25.28 -18.52 0.40
CA ASP A 140 26.47 -19.35 0.69
C ASP A 140 27.15 -19.00 2.02
N ASN A 141 26.75 -17.89 2.66
CA ASN A 141 27.30 -17.43 3.93
C ASN A 141 26.19 -16.82 4.82
N PRO A 142 25.38 -17.66 5.49
CA PRO A 142 24.24 -17.20 6.26
C PRO A 142 24.63 -16.23 7.39
N ALA A 143 23.75 -15.26 7.65
CA ALA A 143 23.94 -14.35 8.77
C ALA A 143 23.76 -15.10 10.10
N HIS A 144 24.70 -14.90 11.02
CA HIS A 144 24.60 -15.43 12.39
C HIS A 144 23.85 -14.48 13.34
N LEU A 145 23.80 -13.19 12.99
CA LEU A 145 23.14 -12.14 13.78
C LEU A 145 22.63 -11.05 12.83
N ALA A 146 21.38 -10.65 13.02
CA ALA A 146 20.79 -9.49 12.37
C ALA A 146 20.41 -8.44 13.42
N LEU A 147 20.83 -7.20 13.19
CA LEU A 147 20.47 -6.06 14.02
C LEU A 147 19.83 -5.00 13.12
N GLY A 148 18.75 -4.39 13.59
CA GLY A 148 18.05 -3.35 12.86
C GLY A 148 17.64 -2.22 13.80
N TYR A 149 17.87 -0.99 13.37
CA TYR A 149 17.55 0.21 14.12
C TYR A 149 16.91 1.24 13.20
N TRP A 150 15.87 1.91 13.70
CA TRP A 150 15.27 3.06 13.03
C TRP A 150 15.45 4.28 13.92
N LEU A 151 16.16 5.28 13.41
CA LEU A 151 16.37 6.56 14.11
C LEU A 151 15.91 7.67 13.18
N ASP A 152 14.75 8.25 13.47
CA ASP A 152 14.19 9.36 12.71
C ASP A 152 13.29 10.22 13.61
N SER A 153 12.83 11.33 13.05
CA SER A 153 11.81 12.20 13.61
C SER A 153 10.41 11.57 13.56
N THR A 154 9.49 12.11 14.36
CA THR A 154 8.06 11.80 14.23
C THR A 154 7.48 12.62 13.06
N PRO A 155 6.83 11.97 12.07
CA PRO A 155 6.26 12.68 10.93
C PRO A 155 5.16 13.69 11.33
N PRO A 156 4.93 14.73 10.49
CA PRO A 156 4.03 15.83 10.83
C PRO A 156 2.53 15.50 11.06
N PRO A 157 1.90 14.51 10.38
CA PRO A 157 0.46 14.30 10.53
C PRO A 157 0.05 14.00 11.98
N GLU A 158 -0.97 14.69 12.48
CA GLU A 158 -1.41 14.60 13.89
C GLU A 158 -1.71 13.16 14.34
N TRP A 159 -2.32 12.37 13.46
CA TRP A 159 -2.67 10.97 13.77
C TRP A 159 -1.45 10.09 14.02
N TRP A 160 -0.26 10.48 13.56
CA TRP A 160 0.96 9.68 13.69
C TRP A 160 1.38 9.52 15.16
N ALA A 161 1.29 10.60 15.92
CA ALA A 161 1.66 10.64 17.34
C ALA A 161 0.65 9.90 18.25
N ILE A 162 -0.53 9.54 17.72
CA ILE A 162 -1.59 8.86 18.45
C ILE A 162 -1.45 7.35 18.19
N SER A 163 -0.93 6.61 19.18
CA SER A 163 -0.62 5.18 19.02
C SER A 163 -1.82 4.33 18.61
N THR A 164 -3.04 4.65 19.06
CA THR A 164 -4.26 3.96 18.65
C THR A 164 -4.65 4.21 17.20
N LYS A 165 -4.06 5.22 16.55
CA LYS A 165 -4.27 5.51 15.13
C LYS A 165 -3.12 5.04 14.24
N SER A 166 -1.88 5.07 14.73
CA SER A 166 -0.69 4.69 13.96
C SER A 166 -0.20 3.26 14.20
N GLY A 167 -0.63 2.62 15.29
CA GLY A 167 0.01 1.43 15.84
C GLY A 167 1.34 1.71 16.56
N GLY A 168 1.72 2.99 16.68
CA GLY A 168 3.00 3.42 17.23
C GLY A 168 4.18 3.27 16.26
N GLN A 169 5.36 3.66 16.70
CA GLN A 169 6.56 3.70 15.83
C GLN A 169 6.98 2.33 15.31
N MET A 170 6.65 1.26 16.05
CA MET A 170 6.95 -0.09 15.62
C MET A 170 6.16 -0.50 14.37
N VAL A 171 4.90 -0.09 14.30
CA VAL A 171 4.01 -0.42 13.18
C VAL A 171 4.30 0.50 12.00
N GLU A 172 4.47 1.80 12.22
CA GLU A 172 4.64 2.75 11.11
C GLU A 172 6.05 2.73 10.48
N GLN A 173 7.10 2.83 11.31
CA GLN A 173 8.46 3.08 10.82
C GLN A 173 9.29 1.79 10.78
N THR A 174 9.34 1.02 11.87
CA THR A 174 10.27 -0.11 11.95
C THR A 174 9.79 -1.34 11.19
N THR A 175 8.54 -1.38 10.74
CA THR A 175 7.98 -2.52 10.00
C THR A 175 8.79 -2.88 8.74
N HIS A 176 9.43 -1.90 8.08
CA HIS A 176 10.34 -2.17 6.97
C HIS A 176 11.58 -2.99 7.38
N ILE A 177 12.08 -2.80 8.60
CA ILE A 177 13.23 -3.55 9.14
C ILE A 177 12.81 -5.01 9.37
N PHE A 178 11.64 -5.24 9.97
CA PHE A 178 11.13 -6.60 10.17
C PHE A 178 10.87 -7.31 8.85
N ASP A 179 10.28 -6.61 7.88
CA ASP A 179 10.04 -7.13 6.55
C ASP A 179 11.35 -7.52 5.84
N LEU A 180 12.34 -6.64 5.86
CA LEU A 180 13.64 -6.89 5.26
C LEU A 180 14.42 -8.00 5.98
N ALA A 181 14.34 -8.06 7.31
CA ALA A 181 14.94 -9.15 8.09
C ALA A 181 14.37 -10.51 7.66
N ARG A 182 13.03 -10.63 7.56
CA ARG A 182 12.38 -11.86 7.08
C ARG A 182 12.85 -12.27 5.68
N VAL A 183 13.12 -11.31 4.80
CA VAL A 183 13.58 -11.54 3.42
C VAL A 183 15.05 -11.99 3.38
N LEU A 184 15.90 -11.46 4.26
CA LEU A 184 17.34 -11.70 4.24
C LEU A 184 17.78 -12.88 5.10
N VAL A 185 17.12 -13.12 6.23
CA VAL A 185 17.59 -14.07 7.26
C VAL A 185 16.55 -15.10 7.71
N GLY A 186 15.34 -15.07 7.15
CA GLY A 186 14.22 -15.97 7.51
C GLY A 186 13.45 -15.51 8.75
#